data_AF-A0A7X7FJ54-F1
#
_entry.id   AF-A0A7X7FJ54-F1
#
_cell.length_a   1.000
_cell.length_b   1.000
_cell.length_c   1.000
_cell.angle_alpha   90.00
_cell.angle_beta   90.00
_cell.angle_gamma   90.00
#
_symmetry.space_group_name_H-M   'P 1'
#
loop_
_entity.id
_entity.type
_entity.pdbx_description
1 polymer ?
#
loop_
_entity_poly.entity_id
_entity_poly.type
_entity_poly.pdbx_seq_one_letter_code
_entity_poly.pdbx_strand_id
1 'polypeptide(L)'
;MAYAGARLLAACFRSIGIEAVTAPDSDSETLELGGLHSSGEECLPHRITLGDFLKVCRRPDFEPAKTAFMMPTAHGPCRFGQYGPYLRKQLDEMGYGETMVFSPTSANGYSDIGQGAGQFIRNAWMGVVCGDIAQKLLFKTRPYELRAGDSDEAFRYAVDQFGQVLAKRDLKPKHRLAELAELVTRVRDRFRSIPARYEKGRPLIGVVGEIFCRHNTFSNDDLARRVEKLGGECWLSDIAEWIWYVDWYVKNRTIRSKGRLSLDLLTQWVKSKVQQRYEHILLAPLKDDFRGLEEPHDVREVLEASERYLPPQGCIGEMVLSTGKTIYLYHKGADGVIDISPFTCMNGIVCEAIYPAVSRDCDGMPIRTFYFDGTQTNLDRDIEIFLDLARAYQRRKKQPRVYSQQFDH
;
A
#
# COMPACT_ATOMS: atom_id res chain seq x y z
N MET A 1 -10.08 3.28 4.85
CA MET A 1 -9.60 1.95 5.21
C MET A 1 -8.65 1.38 4.19
N ALA A 2 -7.65 0.59 4.62
CA ALA A 2 -6.86 -0.30 3.76
C ALA A 2 -7.69 -1.53 3.31
N TYR A 3 -8.83 -1.26 2.70
CA TYR A 3 -9.94 -2.19 2.48
C TYR A 3 -9.55 -3.40 1.63
N ALA A 4 -8.84 -3.17 0.52
CA ALA A 4 -8.44 -4.25 -0.39
C ALA A 4 -7.43 -5.20 0.28
N GLY A 5 -6.33 -4.66 0.82
CA GLY A 5 -5.24 -5.46 1.40
C GLY A 5 -5.74 -6.38 2.52
N ALA A 6 -6.47 -5.83 3.49
CA ALA A 6 -6.98 -6.60 4.63
C ALA A 6 -7.96 -7.71 4.20
N ARG A 7 -8.92 -7.41 3.30
CA ARG A 7 -9.92 -8.39 2.83
C ARG A 7 -9.30 -9.53 2.03
N LEU A 8 -8.35 -9.21 1.14
CA LEU A 8 -7.68 -10.21 0.31
C LEU A 8 -6.73 -11.08 1.15
N LEU A 9 -6.06 -10.50 2.15
CA LEU A 9 -5.22 -11.27 3.07
C LEU A 9 -6.04 -12.22 3.94
N ALA A 10 -7.20 -11.78 4.45
CA ALA A 10 -8.15 -12.64 5.16
C ALA A 10 -8.64 -13.80 4.28
N ALA A 11 -8.89 -13.56 2.99
CA ALA A 11 -9.20 -14.62 2.04
C ALA A 11 -8.07 -15.65 1.90
N CYS A 12 -6.82 -15.20 1.87
CA CYS A 12 -5.65 -16.09 1.82
C CYS A 12 -5.55 -16.99 3.06
N PHE A 13 -5.88 -16.50 4.26
CA PHE A 13 -5.97 -17.35 5.46
C PHE A 13 -7.07 -18.42 5.34
N ARG A 14 -8.26 -18.04 4.85
CA ARG A 14 -9.37 -18.99 4.63
C ARG A 14 -8.99 -20.11 3.66
N SER A 15 -8.12 -19.80 2.69
CA SER A 15 -7.59 -20.76 1.71
C SER A 15 -6.70 -21.86 2.33
N ILE A 16 -6.17 -21.66 3.53
CA ILE A 16 -5.36 -22.65 4.26
C ILE A 16 -6.07 -23.22 5.48
N GLY A 17 -7.39 -23.03 5.58
CA GLY A 17 -8.19 -23.59 6.67
C GLY A 17 -8.39 -22.67 7.87
N ILE A 18 -7.76 -21.50 7.90
CA ILE A 18 -7.84 -20.57 9.03
C ILE A 18 -9.05 -19.65 8.85
N GLU A 19 -9.97 -19.66 9.80
CA GLU A 19 -11.05 -18.68 9.83
C GLU A 19 -10.47 -17.29 10.11
N ALA A 20 -10.67 -16.38 9.16
CA ALA A 20 -10.10 -15.04 9.23
C ALA A 20 -11.10 -14.01 8.73
N VAL A 21 -11.23 -12.95 9.51
CA VAL A 21 -12.05 -11.77 9.24
C VAL A 21 -11.19 -10.52 9.37
N THR A 22 -11.60 -9.42 8.73
CA THR A 22 -10.95 -8.13 8.94
C THR A 22 -11.40 -7.54 10.27
N ALA A 23 -10.53 -6.74 10.89
CA ALA A 23 -10.95 -5.90 12.00
C ALA A 23 -12.11 -4.99 11.54
N PRO A 24 -13.00 -4.56 12.46
CA PRO A 24 -14.05 -3.61 12.14
C PRO A 24 -13.48 -2.30 11.59
N ASP A 25 -14.34 -1.57 10.90
CA ASP A 25 -13.94 -0.32 10.27
C ASP A 25 -13.49 0.71 11.33
N SER A 26 -12.37 1.39 11.12
CA SER A 26 -11.84 2.42 12.01
C SER A 26 -12.78 3.63 12.07
N ASP A 27 -13.03 4.13 13.27
CA ASP A 27 -13.97 5.21 13.57
C ASP A 27 -13.50 6.04 14.79
N SER A 28 -14.36 6.90 15.33
CA SER A 28 -14.04 7.68 16.54
C SER A 28 -13.73 6.81 17.75
N GLU A 29 -14.41 5.66 17.92
CA GLU A 29 -14.15 4.71 19.01
C GLU A 29 -12.74 4.13 18.86
N THR A 30 -12.27 3.85 17.63
CA THR A 30 -10.90 3.43 17.37
C THR A 30 -9.88 4.42 17.94
N LEU A 31 -10.07 5.72 17.70
CA LEU A 31 -9.14 6.74 18.19
C LEU A 31 -9.20 6.90 19.71
N GLU A 32 -10.39 6.81 20.30
CA GLU A 32 -10.59 6.84 21.75
C GLU A 32 -9.88 5.67 22.43
N LEU A 33 -10.16 4.44 21.97
CA LEU A 33 -9.54 3.22 22.48
C LEU A 33 -8.02 3.23 22.32
N GLY A 34 -7.55 3.53 21.12
CA GLY A 34 -6.13 3.63 20.84
C GLY A 34 -5.47 4.69 21.74
N GLY A 35 -6.12 5.83 21.93
CA GLY A 35 -5.64 6.92 22.78
C GLY A 35 -5.52 6.53 24.25
N LEU A 36 -6.57 5.90 24.81
CA LEU A 36 -6.61 5.46 26.21
C LEU A 36 -5.51 4.46 26.57
N HIS A 37 -5.09 3.66 25.60
CA HIS A 37 -4.13 2.57 25.78
C HIS A 37 -2.79 2.81 25.09
N SER A 38 -2.52 4.04 24.64
CA SER A 38 -1.23 4.47 24.09
C SER A 38 -0.56 5.49 25.03
N SER A 39 0.75 5.73 24.89
CA SER A 39 1.43 6.77 25.68
C SER A 39 1.26 8.17 25.08
N GLY A 40 0.82 8.25 23.82
CA GLY A 40 0.73 9.49 23.04
C GLY A 40 2.03 9.84 22.33
N GLU A 41 3.12 9.08 22.57
CA GLU A 41 4.36 9.22 21.81
C GLU A 41 4.35 8.40 20.53
N GLU A 42 3.45 7.42 20.39
CA GLU A 42 3.37 6.55 19.22
C GLU A 42 2.71 7.26 18.01
N CYS A 43 3.13 6.89 16.80
CA CYS A 43 2.56 7.47 15.58
C CYS A 43 1.12 6.98 15.33
N LEU A 44 0.35 7.75 14.56
CA LEU A 44 -1.08 7.50 14.31
C LEU A 44 -1.43 6.04 13.88
N PRO A 45 -0.67 5.33 13.02
CA PRO A 45 -0.95 3.93 12.68
C PRO A 45 -0.98 3.01 13.89
N HIS A 46 -0.12 3.25 14.88
CA HIS A 46 -0.11 2.46 16.12
C HIS A 46 -1.42 2.65 16.87
N ARG A 47 -1.82 3.91 17.07
CA ARG A 47 -3.06 4.26 17.75
C ARG A 47 -4.28 3.63 17.07
N ILE A 48 -4.36 3.72 15.74
CA ILE A 48 -5.46 3.15 14.98
C ILE A 48 -5.48 1.62 15.09
N THR A 49 -4.35 0.96 14.84
CA THR A 49 -4.31 -0.51 14.87
C THR A 49 -4.58 -1.07 16.26
N LEU A 50 -4.07 -0.44 17.32
CA LEU A 50 -4.38 -0.80 18.70
C LEU A 50 -5.88 -0.64 18.96
N GLY A 51 -6.46 0.52 18.63
CA GLY A 51 -7.88 0.77 18.80
C GLY A 51 -8.77 -0.25 18.08
N ASP A 52 -8.44 -0.58 16.83
CA ASP A 52 -9.22 -1.55 16.04
C ASP A 52 -9.19 -2.96 16.65
N PHE A 53 -8.06 -3.40 17.23
CA PHE A 53 -8.00 -4.66 17.97
C PHE A 53 -8.78 -4.60 19.29
N LEU A 54 -8.68 -3.49 20.02
CA LEU A 54 -9.42 -3.33 21.27
C LEU A 54 -10.94 -3.30 21.04
N LYS A 55 -11.42 -2.80 19.89
CA LYS A 55 -12.83 -2.94 19.50
C LYS A 55 -13.25 -4.39 19.34
N VAL A 56 -12.37 -5.26 18.84
CA VAL A 56 -12.64 -6.70 18.78
C VAL A 56 -12.71 -7.28 20.19
N CYS A 57 -11.78 -6.91 21.09
CA CYS A 57 -11.78 -7.39 22.48
C CYS A 57 -13.04 -7.00 23.27
N ARG A 58 -13.71 -5.91 22.89
CA ARG A 58 -14.96 -5.43 23.52
C ARG A 58 -16.22 -6.15 23.04
N ARG A 59 -16.14 -6.99 22.01
CA ARG A 59 -17.32 -7.67 21.49
C ARG A 59 -17.83 -8.74 22.47
N PRO A 60 -19.15 -8.94 22.61
CA PRO A 60 -19.70 -9.96 23.50
C PRO A 60 -19.28 -11.40 23.17
N ASP A 61 -18.94 -11.67 21.92
CA ASP A 61 -18.50 -12.97 21.39
C ASP A 61 -16.98 -13.14 21.38
N PHE A 62 -16.23 -12.21 21.97
CA PHE A 62 -14.77 -12.29 22.03
C PHE A 62 -14.30 -13.37 23.01
N GLU A 63 -13.64 -14.39 22.47
CA GLU A 63 -12.99 -15.45 23.24
C GLU A 63 -11.46 -15.37 23.07
N PRO A 64 -10.69 -14.88 24.08
CA PRO A 64 -9.23 -14.72 24.00
C PRO A 64 -8.50 -15.97 23.51
N ALA A 65 -8.76 -17.13 24.13
CA ALA A 65 -8.12 -18.40 23.81
C ALA A 65 -8.41 -18.94 22.40
N LYS A 66 -9.41 -18.39 21.70
CA LYS A 66 -9.78 -18.75 20.32
C LYS A 66 -9.48 -17.65 19.31
N THR A 67 -8.90 -16.53 19.76
CA THR A 67 -8.65 -15.37 18.90
C THR A 67 -7.17 -15.18 18.65
N ALA A 68 -6.82 -14.90 17.39
CA ALA A 68 -5.48 -14.51 16.99
C ALA A 68 -5.51 -13.19 16.24
N PHE A 69 -4.73 -12.20 16.69
CA PHE A 69 -4.53 -10.94 15.99
C PHE A 69 -3.30 -11.01 15.10
N MET A 70 -3.46 -10.72 13.81
CA MET A 70 -2.33 -10.57 12.90
C MET A 70 -1.80 -9.13 12.95
N MET A 71 -0.58 -8.96 13.45
CA MET A 71 0.12 -7.68 13.44
C MET A 71 1.51 -7.88 12.82
N PRO A 72 1.69 -7.62 11.51
CA PRO A 72 2.99 -7.77 10.87
C PRO A 72 4.07 -6.93 11.57
N THR A 73 5.32 -7.34 11.43
CA THR A 73 6.45 -6.62 12.04
C THR A 73 7.63 -6.53 11.08
N ALA A 74 8.49 -5.53 11.28
CA ALA A 74 9.71 -5.32 10.52
C ALA A 74 10.87 -4.93 11.44
N HIS A 75 12.08 -5.35 11.08
CA HIS A 75 13.33 -4.98 11.78
C HIS A 75 13.93 -3.67 11.23
N GLY A 76 13.11 -2.81 10.65
CA GLY A 76 13.55 -1.51 10.13
C GLY A 76 13.76 -0.49 11.25
N PRO A 77 14.25 0.72 10.93
CA PRO A 77 14.50 1.75 11.94
C PRO A 77 13.21 2.40 12.48
N CYS A 78 12.06 2.09 11.89
CA CYS A 78 10.76 2.58 12.34
C CYS A 78 10.25 1.83 13.57
N ARG A 79 9.41 2.49 14.37
CA ARG A 79 8.70 1.92 15.54
C ARG A 79 7.73 0.79 15.19
N PHE A 80 7.43 0.54 13.91
CA PHE A 80 6.55 -0.55 13.47
C PHE A 80 6.94 -1.92 14.08
N GLY A 81 8.23 -2.19 14.26
CA GLY A 81 8.70 -3.41 14.90
C GLY A 81 8.21 -3.62 16.35
N GLN A 82 7.77 -2.56 17.02
CA GLN A 82 7.28 -2.57 18.40
C GLN A 82 5.76 -2.75 18.52
N TYR A 83 5.00 -2.72 17.42
CA TYR A 83 3.54 -2.77 17.50
C TYR A 83 3.03 -4.10 18.07
N GLY A 84 3.60 -5.23 17.63
CA GLY A 84 3.25 -6.56 18.15
C GLY A 84 3.58 -6.73 19.64
N PRO A 85 4.81 -6.45 20.09
CA PRO A 85 5.17 -6.46 21.52
C PRO A 85 4.28 -5.55 22.37
N TYR A 86 3.99 -4.34 21.88
CA TYR A 86 3.12 -3.40 22.59
C TYR A 86 1.69 -3.92 22.71
N LEU A 87 1.11 -4.43 21.62
CA LEU A 87 -0.23 -5.03 21.64
C LEU A 87 -0.30 -6.20 22.63
N ARG A 88 0.71 -7.07 22.65
CA ARG A 88 0.77 -8.19 23.61
C ARG A 88 0.75 -7.70 25.05
N LYS A 89 1.59 -6.71 25.37
CA LYS A 89 1.62 -6.08 26.69
C LYS A 89 0.23 -5.54 27.08
N GLN A 90 -0.44 -4.80 26.18
CA GLN A 90 -1.77 -4.26 26.48
C GLN A 90 -2.82 -5.36 26.70
N LEU A 91 -2.77 -6.44 25.91
CA LEU A 91 -3.67 -7.58 26.09
C LEU A 91 -3.44 -8.27 27.43
N ASP A 92 -2.18 -8.47 27.84
CA ASP A 92 -1.84 -9.06 29.14
C ASP A 92 -2.37 -8.20 30.30
N GLU A 93 -2.14 -6.88 30.25
CA GLU A 93 -2.60 -5.93 31.28
C GLU A 93 -4.14 -5.85 31.38
N MET A 94 -4.85 -6.09 30.28
CA MET A 94 -6.31 -6.09 30.23
C MET A 94 -6.95 -7.45 30.55
N GLY A 95 -6.15 -8.47 30.88
CA GLY A 95 -6.63 -9.83 31.17
C GLY A 95 -6.97 -10.67 29.93
N TYR A 96 -6.51 -10.26 28.75
CA TYR A 96 -6.68 -10.95 27.47
C TYR A 96 -5.43 -11.71 27.01
N GLY A 97 -4.52 -12.06 27.93
CA GLY A 97 -3.21 -12.66 27.60
C GLY A 97 -3.24 -14.02 26.91
N GLU A 98 -4.39 -14.72 26.90
CA GLU A 98 -4.58 -15.94 26.09
C GLU A 98 -4.73 -15.64 24.58
N THR A 99 -4.97 -14.38 24.21
CA THR A 99 -5.08 -13.95 22.81
C THR A 99 -3.75 -14.03 22.12
N MET A 100 -3.69 -14.75 21.01
CA MET A 100 -2.45 -14.89 20.25
C MET A 100 -2.18 -13.63 19.43
N VAL A 101 -1.03 -12.99 19.63
CA VAL A 101 -0.51 -11.98 18.67
C VAL A 101 0.41 -12.66 17.68
N PHE A 102 -0.10 -12.89 16.48
CA PHE A 102 0.61 -13.45 15.34
C PHE A 102 1.34 -12.32 14.59
N SER A 103 2.65 -12.23 14.78
CA SER A 103 3.49 -11.19 14.18
C SER A 103 4.53 -11.78 13.22
N PRO A 104 4.14 -12.11 11.98
CA PRO A 104 5.09 -12.63 11.03
C PRO A 104 6.11 -11.54 10.67
N THR A 105 7.40 -11.91 10.68
CA THR A 105 8.50 -11.06 10.21
C THR A 105 8.81 -11.39 8.75
N SER A 106 9.26 -10.38 8.00
CA SER A 106 9.88 -10.58 6.68
C SER A 106 11.16 -11.44 6.73
N ALA A 107 11.74 -11.63 7.92
CA ALA A 107 12.94 -12.45 8.15
C ALA A 107 12.65 -13.96 8.30
N ASN A 108 11.48 -14.35 8.83
CA ASN A 108 11.16 -15.75 9.12
C ASN A 108 10.34 -16.44 8.03
N GLY A 109 9.97 -15.73 6.96
CA GLY A 109 9.24 -16.33 5.83
C GLY A 109 7.94 -17.02 6.24
N TYR A 110 7.26 -16.53 7.29
CA TYR A 110 5.99 -17.05 7.79
C TYR A 110 6.02 -18.53 8.23
N SER A 111 7.16 -19.03 8.72
CA SER A 111 7.29 -20.38 9.30
C SER A 111 6.21 -20.74 10.32
N ASP A 112 5.72 -19.72 11.03
CA ASP A 112 4.77 -19.85 12.14
C ASP A 112 3.34 -20.17 11.67
N ILE A 113 3.07 -20.12 10.35
CA ILE A 113 1.80 -20.55 9.72
C ILE A 113 1.73 -22.09 9.58
N GLY A 114 2.80 -22.81 9.90
CA GLY A 114 2.85 -24.27 9.82
C GLY A 114 2.79 -24.79 8.38
N GLN A 115 2.16 -25.96 8.17
CA GLN A 115 2.19 -26.69 6.90
C GLN A 115 1.59 -25.90 5.71
N GLY A 116 0.77 -24.87 5.96
CA GLY A 116 0.15 -24.02 4.94
C GLY A 116 0.97 -22.81 4.49
N ALA A 117 2.14 -22.54 5.09
CA ALA A 117 2.90 -21.29 4.89
C ALA A 117 3.23 -21.00 3.42
N GLY A 118 3.69 -22.01 2.66
CA GLY A 118 4.05 -21.84 1.26
C GLY A 118 2.87 -21.52 0.34
N GLN A 119 1.70 -22.10 0.61
CA GLN A 119 0.46 -21.78 -0.11
C GLN A 119 -0.01 -20.37 0.26
N PHE A 120 0.01 -20.03 1.54
CA PHE A 120 -0.37 -18.72 2.04
C PHE A 120 0.46 -17.61 1.40
N ILE A 121 1.80 -17.72 1.39
CA ILE A 121 2.68 -16.68 0.82
C ILE A 121 2.38 -16.44 -0.66
N ARG A 122 2.19 -17.52 -1.44
CA ARG A 122 1.87 -17.40 -2.87
C ARG A 122 0.52 -16.72 -3.09
N ASN A 123 -0.48 -17.09 -2.29
CA ASN A 123 -1.81 -16.48 -2.36
C ASN A 123 -1.79 -15.02 -1.90
N ALA A 124 -1.07 -14.71 -0.83
CA ALA A 124 -0.88 -13.36 -0.32
C ALA A 124 -0.22 -12.46 -1.37
N TRP A 125 0.80 -12.95 -2.08
CA TRP A 125 1.40 -12.21 -3.20
C TRP A 125 0.38 -11.92 -4.32
N MET A 126 -0.38 -12.93 -4.77
CA MET A 126 -1.44 -12.70 -5.76
C MET A 126 -2.50 -11.73 -5.25
N GLY A 127 -2.84 -11.79 -3.96
CA GLY A 127 -3.77 -10.87 -3.31
C GLY A 127 -3.26 -9.44 -3.27
N VAL A 128 -1.98 -9.21 -2.99
CA VAL A 128 -1.34 -7.88 -3.07
C VAL A 128 -1.48 -7.32 -4.48
N VAL A 129 -1.04 -8.07 -5.51
CA VAL A 129 -1.12 -7.62 -6.91
C VAL A 129 -2.56 -7.34 -7.35
N CYS A 130 -3.51 -8.21 -6.98
CA CYS A 130 -4.93 -7.99 -7.31
C CYS A 130 -5.51 -6.76 -6.58
N GLY A 131 -5.08 -6.50 -5.35
CA GLY A 131 -5.45 -5.31 -4.58
C GLY A 131 -4.91 -4.03 -5.23
N ASP A 132 -3.64 -4.02 -5.60
CA ASP A 132 -2.98 -2.90 -6.29
C ASP A 132 -3.66 -2.63 -7.66
N ILE A 133 -3.97 -3.68 -8.43
CA ILE A 133 -4.76 -3.58 -9.68
C ILE A 133 -6.11 -2.90 -9.46
N ALA A 134 -6.89 -3.38 -8.47
CA ALA A 134 -8.22 -2.83 -8.19
C ALA A 134 -8.13 -1.36 -7.77
N GLN A 135 -7.14 -1.02 -6.94
CA GLN A 135 -6.91 0.33 -6.44
C GLN A 135 -6.50 1.28 -7.58
N LYS A 136 -5.64 0.82 -8.48
CA LYS A 136 -5.19 1.60 -9.63
C LYS A 136 -6.29 1.85 -10.64
N LEU A 137 -7.13 0.86 -10.91
CA LEU A 137 -8.34 1.03 -11.73
C LEU A 137 -9.32 2.02 -11.11
N LEU A 138 -9.51 1.98 -9.78
CA LEU A 138 -10.32 2.93 -9.04
C LEU A 138 -9.82 4.37 -9.23
N PHE A 139 -8.55 4.64 -8.94
CA PHE A 139 -7.98 5.99 -9.07
C PHE A 139 -7.92 6.49 -10.52
N LYS A 140 -7.81 5.58 -11.48
CA LYS A 140 -7.81 5.92 -12.90
C LYS A 140 -9.20 6.35 -13.39
N THR A 141 -10.27 5.70 -12.92
CA THR A 141 -11.63 5.93 -13.45
C THR A 141 -12.44 6.91 -12.61
N ARG A 142 -12.36 6.85 -11.28
CA ARG A 142 -13.18 7.66 -10.37
C ARG A 142 -13.10 9.18 -10.59
N PRO A 143 -11.94 9.80 -10.89
CA PRO A 143 -11.88 11.24 -11.14
C PRO A 143 -12.73 11.69 -12.33
N TYR A 144 -13.06 10.77 -13.24
CA TYR A 144 -13.71 11.02 -14.51
C TYR A 144 -15.14 10.46 -14.58
N GLU A 145 -15.59 9.74 -13.55
CA GLU A 145 -16.91 9.11 -13.57
C GLU A 145 -18.04 10.15 -13.63
N LEU A 146 -19.08 9.85 -14.42
CA LEU A 146 -20.23 10.74 -14.58
C LEU A 146 -21.22 10.61 -13.41
N ARG A 147 -21.23 9.48 -12.72
CA ARG A 147 -22.07 9.22 -11.55
C ARG A 147 -21.19 8.84 -10.39
N ALA A 148 -21.23 9.66 -9.34
CA ALA A 148 -20.42 9.44 -8.15
C ALA A 148 -20.73 8.07 -7.53
N GLY A 149 -19.70 7.26 -7.32
CA GLY A 149 -19.78 5.96 -6.66
C GLY A 149 -19.80 4.74 -7.58
N ASP A 150 -19.93 4.91 -8.90
CA ASP A 150 -19.89 3.80 -9.87
C ASP A 150 -18.54 3.07 -9.80
N SER A 151 -17.43 3.81 -9.71
CA SER A 151 -16.08 3.26 -9.57
C SER A 151 -15.86 2.63 -8.19
N ASP A 152 -16.46 3.20 -7.14
CA ASP A 152 -16.39 2.63 -5.79
C ASP A 152 -17.13 1.27 -5.72
N GLU A 153 -18.25 1.13 -6.42
CA GLU A 153 -18.96 -0.15 -6.56
C GLU A 153 -18.12 -1.16 -7.35
N ALA A 154 -17.54 -0.76 -8.48
CA ALA A 154 -16.67 -1.63 -9.27
C ALA A 154 -15.43 -2.09 -8.48
N PHE A 155 -14.85 -1.21 -7.66
CA PHE A 155 -13.76 -1.55 -6.74
C PHE A 155 -14.18 -2.58 -5.69
N ARG A 156 -15.32 -2.36 -5.01
CA ARG A 156 -15.84 -3.33 -4.02
C ARG A 156 -16.12 -4.69 -4.65
N TYR A 157 -16.71 -4.70 -5.85
CA TYR A 157 -16.92 -5.90 -6.64
C TYR A 157 -15.60 -6.62 -6.94
N ALA A 158 -14.59 -5.90 -7.42
CA ALA A 158 -13.28 -6.48 -7.75
C ALA A 158 -12.64 -7.15 -6.53
N VAL A 159 -12.57 -6.44 -5.39
CA VAL A 159 -11.99 -6.97 -4.14
C VAL A 159 -12.76 -8.20 -3.66
N ASP A 160 -14.09 -8.20 -3.73
CA ASP A 160 -14.90 -9.35 -3.34
C ASP A 160 -14.63 -10.57 -4.23
N GLN A 161 -14.66 -10.38 -5.56
CA GLN A 161 -14.43 -11.47 -6.51
C GLN A 161 -13.02 -12.04 -6.41
N PHE A 162 -11.99 -11.19 -6.27
CA PHE A 162 -10.63 -11.67 -6.03
C PHE A 162 -10.55 -12.44 -4.71
N GLY A 163 -11.20 -11.95 -3.66
CA GLY A 163 -11.30 -12.64 -2.37
C GLY A 163 -11.95 -14.02 -2.48
N GLN A 164 -13.01 -14.18 -3.28
CA GLN A 164 -13.68 -15.46 -3.51
C GLN A 164 -12.73 -16.50 -4.15
N VAL A 165 -11.96 -16.09 -5.16
CA VAL A 165 -10.98 -16.99 -5.83
C VAL A 165 -9.82 -17.33 -4.89
N LEU A 166 -9.31 -16.34 -4.14
CA LEU A 166 -8.21 -16.53 -3.19
C LEU A 166 -8.60 -17.47 -2.04
N ALA A 167 -9.85 -17.41 -1.56
CA ALA A 167 -10.33 -18.21 -0.44
C ALA A 167 -10.54 -19.70 -0.74
N LYS A 168 -10.55 -20.12 -2.02
CA LYS A 168 -10.71 -21.54 -2.40
C LYS A 168 -9.57 -22.38 -1.83
N ARG A 169 -9.87 -23.41 -1.03
CA ARG A 169 -8.86 -24.23 -0.32
C ARG A 169 -8.06 -25.14 -1.25
N ASP A 170 -8.75 -25.92 -2.07
CA ASP A 170 -8.13 -27.01 -2.86
C ASP A 170 -7.74 -26.61 -4.29
N LEU A 171 -7.61 -25.31 -4.54
CA LEU A 171 -7.24 -24.81 -5.87
C LEU A 171 -5.72 -24.79 -6.04
N LYS A 172 -5.23 -25.58 -7.01
CA LYS A 172 -3.80 -25.60 -7.37
C LYS A 172 -3.33 -24.19 -7.79
N PRO A 173 -2.09 -23.77 -7.44
CA PRO A 173 -1.62 -22.40 -7.72
C PRO A 173 -1.75 -21.97 -9.19
N LYS A 174 -1.47 -22.87 -10.14
CA LYS A 174 -1.61 -22.59 -11.58
C LYS A 174 -3.05 -22.28 -11.98
N HIS A 175 -4.02 -23.03 -11.45
CA HIS A 175 -5.44 -22.81 -11.74
C HIS A 175 -5.95 -21.54 -11.06
N ARG A 176 -5.52 -21.29 -9.81
CA ARG A 176 -5.83 -20.05 -9.09
C ARG A 176 -5.33 -18.82 -9.87
N LEU A 177 -4.09 -18.86 -10.36
CA LEU A 177 -3.54 -17.78 -11.19
C LEU A 177 -4.32 -17.58 -12.49
N ALA A 178 -4.70 -18.66 -13.18
CA ALA A 178 -5.49 -18.59 -14.41
C ALA A 178 -6.87 -17.97 -14.16
N GLU A 179 -7.59 -18.43 -13.13
CA GLU A 179 -8.89 -17.86 -12.75
C GLU A 179 -8.79 -16.38 -12.36
N LEU A 180 -7.72 -16.00 -11.64
CA LEU A 180 -7.47 -14.59 -11.32
C LEU A 180 -7.17 -13.76 -12.57
N ALA A 181 -6.38 -14.26 -13.53
CA ALA A 181 -6.09 -13.54 -14.77
C ALA A 181 -7.35 -13.32 -15.63
N GLU A 182 -8.22 -14.32 -15.73
CA GLU A 182 -9.53 -14.17 -16.37
C GLU A 182 -10.41 -13.16 -15.62
N LEU A 183 -10.41 -13.21 -14.29
CA LEU A 183 -11.16 -12.27 -13.47
C LEU A 183 -10.63 -10.83 -13.60
N VAL A 184 -9.31 -10.62 -13.69
CA VAL A 184 -8.72 -9.31 -13.97
C VAL A 184 -9.27 -8.75 -15.29
N THR A 185 -9.41 -9.60 -16.32
CA THR A 185 -10.01 -9.19 -17.60
C THR A 185 -11.47 -8.73 -17.41
N ARG A 186 -12.26 -9.48 -16.64
CA ARG A 186 -13.66 -9.08 -16.32
C ARG A 186 -13.74 -7.79 -15.49
N VAL A 187 -12.85 -7.63 -14.53
CA VAL A 187 -12.77 -6.42 -13.69
C VAL A 187 -12.41 -5.21 -14.55
N ARG A 188 -11.40 -5.33 -15.42
CA ARG A 188 -11.04 -4.31 -16.41
C ARG A 188 -12.24 -3.90 -17.25
N ASP A 189 -12.94 -4.88 -17.83
CA ASP A 189 -14.09 -4.60 -18.71
C ASP A 189 -15.23 -3.92 -17.96
N ARG A 190 -15.45 -4.28 -16.68
CA ARG A 190 -16.40 -3.57 -15.80
C ARG A 190 -15.99 -2.10 -15.62
N PHE A 191 -14.72 -1.81 -15.31
CA PHE A 191 -14.25 -0.43 -15.18
C PHE A 191 -14.36 0.36 -16.49
N ARG A 192 -14.08 -0.27 -17.64
CA ARG A 192 -14.25 0.34 -18.97
C ARG A 192 -15.71 0.65 -19.31
N SER A 193 -16.66 -0.08 -18.72
CA SER A 193 -18.10 0.14 -18.94
C SER A 193 -18.70 1.28 -18.11
N ILE A 194 -17.96 1.82 -17.15
CA ILE A 194 -18.42 2.93 -16.31
C ILE A 194 -18.57 4.17 -17.20
N PRO A 195 -19.74 4.84 -17.19
CA PRO A 195 -19.89 6.12 -17.87
C PRO A 195 -18.92 7.16 -17.27
N ALA A 196 -17.89 7.52 -18.04
CA ALA A 196 -16.84 8.44 -17.63
C ALA A 196 -16.49 9.41 -18.76
N ARG A 197 -16.05 10.63 -18.41
CA ARG A 197 -15.60 11.66 -19.34
C ARG A 197 -14.12 11.92 -19.14
N TYR A 198 -13.29 11.28 -19.96
CA TYR A 198 -11.84 11.40 -19.90
C TYR A 198 -11.35 12.68 -20.56
N GLU A 199 -11.17 13.73 -19.77
CA GLU A 199 -10.62 15.01 -20.23
C GLU A 199 -9.14 15.14 -19.87
N LYS A 200 -8.33 15.63 -20.82
CA LYS A 200 -6.90 15.89 -20.58
C LYS A 200 -6.72 17.17 -19.76
N GLY A 201 -5.65 17.25 -18.98
CA GLY A 201 -5.24 18.46 -18.26
C GLY A 201 -5.47 18.45 -16.75
N ARG A 202 -6.14 17.44 -16.19
CA ARG A 202 -6.18 17.26 -14.74
C ARG A 202 -4.76 17.01 -14.18
N PRO A 203 -4.33 17.70 -13.11
CA PRO A 203 -3.02 17.45 -12.50
C PRO A 203 -2.90 16.01 -12.01
N LEU A 204 -1.88 15.30 -12.50
CA LEU A 204 -1.52 13.96 -12.04
C LEU A 204 -0.66 14.06 -10.79
N ILE A 205 -1.23 13.72 -9.64
CA ILE A 205 -0.55 13.81 -8.34
C ILE A 205 -0.09 12.43 -7.89
N GLY A 206 1.22 12.25 -7.78
CA GLY A 206 1.80 11.08 -7.14
C GLY A 206 1.51 11.08 -5.64
N VAL A 207 1.14 9.94 -5.06
CA VAL A 207 0.91 9.80 -3.63
C VAL A 207 1.87 8.76 -3.06
N VAL A 208 2.87 9.24 -2.33
CA VAL A 208 3.91 8.45 -1.66
C VAL A 208 3.77 8.58 -0.14
N GLY A 209 4.74 8.07 0.63
CA GLY A 209 4.76 8.18 2.08
C GLY A 209 4.55 6.84 2.79
N GLU A 210 4.19 6.92 4.06
CA GLU A 210 4.07 5.79 4.97
C GLU A 210 2.92 4.86 4.55
N ILE A 211 3.22 3.57 4.40
CA ILE A 211 2.36 2.57 3.77
C ILE A 211 1.01 2.40 4.48
N PHE A 212 0.96 2.43 5.81
CA PHE A 212 -0.32 2.33 6.50
C PHE A 212 -1.17 3.57 6.23
N CYS A 213 -0.59 4.76 6.46
CA CYS A 213 -1.32 6.01 6.30
C CYS A 213 -1.79 6.24 4.87
N ARG A 214 -0.97 5.93 3.86
CA ARG A 214 -1.33 6.16 2.46
C ARG A 214 -2.43 5.21 1.96
N HIS A 215 -2.48 3.98 2.46
CA HIS A 215 -3.50 3.00 2.06
C HIS A 215 -4.73 2.98 2.98
N ASN A 216 -4.68 3.62 4.15
CA ASN A 216 -5.83 3.72 5.04
C ASN A 216 -6.53 5.09 4.96
N THR A 217 -7.67 5.11 4.25
CA THR A 217 -8.47 6.36 4.12
C THR A 217 -8.96 6.97 5.43
N PHE A 218 -9.03 6.21 6.54
CA PHE A 218 -9.38 6.78 7.84
C PHE A 218 -8.21 7.56 8.44
N SER A 219 -6.98 7.06 8.30
CA SER A 219 -5.80 7.73 8.84
C SER A 219 -5.38 8.98 8.06
N ASN A 220 -5.86 9.15 6.82
CA ASN A 220 -5.46 10.24 5.95
C ASN A 220 -6.63 11.14 5.50
N ASP A 221 -7.77 11.06 6.18
CA ASP A 221 -8.99 11.81 5.87
C ASP A 221 -9.45 11.71 4.40
N ASP A 222 -9.25 10.53 3.79
CA ASP A 222 -9.54 10.24 2.38
C ASP A 222 -8.91 11.25 1.42
N LEU A 223 -7.65 11.63 1.67
CA LEU A 223 -6.92 12.68 0.94
C LEU A 223 -7.03 12.53 -0.58
N ALA A 224 -6.93 11.30 -1.10
CA ALA A 224 -7.00 11.07 -2.53
C ALA A 224 -8.38 11.46 -3.10
N ARG A 225 -9.47 11.16 -2.40
CA ARG A 225 -10.83 11.60 -2.82
C ARG A 225 -10.97 13.12 -2.77
N ARG A 226 -10.32 13.79 -1.81
CA ARG A 226 -10.31 15.27 -1.73
C ARG A 226 -9.54 15.89 -2.89
N VAL A 227 -8.38 15.35 -3.25
CA VAL A 227 -7.62 15.74 -4.45
C VAL A 227 -8.47 15.61 -5.70
N GLU A 228 -9.19 14.50 -5.85
CA GLU A 228 -10.07 14.26 -6.99
C GLU A 228 -11.23 15.25 -7.07
N LYS A 229 -11.87 15.54 -5.93
CA LYS A 229 -12.96 16.52 -5.82
C LYS A 229 -12.50 17.92 -6.26
N LEU A 230 -11.25 18.28 -6.01
CA LEU A 230 -10.65 19.56 -6.38
C LEU A 230 -10.07 19.58 -7.80
N GLY A 231 -10.33 18.54 -8.61
CA GLY A 231 -9.97 18.47 -10.02
C GLY A 231 -8.61 17.83 -10.31
N GLY A 232 -7.96 17.25 -9.31
CA GLY A 232 -6.78 16.40 -9.50
C GLY A 232 -7.14 14.96 -9.85
N GLU A 233 -6.12 14.15 -10.04
CA GLU A 233 -6.17 12.68 -10.08
C GLU A 233 -4.94 12.14 -9.34
N CYS A 234 -5.08 10.98 -8.70
CA CYS A 234 -4.03 10.42 -7.86
C CYS A 234 -3.37 9.18 -8.49
N TRP A 235 -2.06 9.07 -8.34
CA TRP A 235 -1.32 7.84 -8.56
C TRP A 235 -0.67 7.42 -7.24
N LEU A 236 -1.36 6.51 -6.54
CA LEU A 236 -0.90 5.96 -5.27
C LEU A 236 0.19 4.91 -5.50
N SER A 237 1.26 4.97 -4.70
CA SER A 237 2.29 3.93 -4.70
C SER A 237 1.74 2.58 -4.25
N ASP A 238 2.04 1.53 -5.02
CA ASP A 238 1.58 0.16 -4.78
C ASP A 238 2.14 -0.46 -3.49
N ILE A 239 1.40 -1.40 -2.90
CA ILE A 239 1.90 -2.21 -1.78
C ILE A 239 3.00 -3.18 -2.28
N ALA A 240 2.89 -3.67 -3.52
CA ALA A 240 3.88 -4.53 -4.15
C ALA A 240 5.30 -3.95 -4.11
N GLU A 241 5.46 -2.62 -4.24
CA GLU A 241 6.75 -1.93 -4.16
C GLU A 241 7.50 -2.22 -2.84
N TRP A 242 6.77 -2.25 -1.71
CA TRP A 242 7.35 -2.57 -0.42
C TRP A 242 7.82 -4.04 -0.34
N ILE A 243 7.06 -4.96 -0.94
CA ILE A 243 7.46 -6.37 -0.98
C ILE A 243 8.73 -6.55 -1.81
N TRP A 244 8.82 -5.85 -2.94
CA TRP A 244 10.02 -5.85 -3.77
C TRP A 244 11.23 -5.26 -3.04
N TYR A 245 11.03 -4.17 -2.30
CA TYR A 245 12.06 -3.58 -1.44
C TYR A 245 12.58 -4.56 -0.39
N VAL A 246 11.67 -5.25 0.29
CA VAL A 246 12.02 -6.26 1.28
C VAL A 246 12.79 -7.42 0.64
N ASP A 247 12.37 -7.92 -0.51
CA ASP A 247 13.07 -8.99 -1.24
C ASP A 247 14.49 -8.52 -1.65
N TRP A 248 14.66 -7.28 -2.13
CA TRP A 248 15.97 -6.68 -2.40
C TRP A 248 16.83 -6.57 -1.14
N TYR A 249 16.27 -6.09 -0.04
CA TYR A 249 16.97 -5.90 1.22
C TYR A 249 17.47 -7.24 1.79
N VAL A 250 16.59 -8.24 1.82
CA VAL A 250 16.90 -9.58 2.31
C VAL A 250 18.00 -10.22 1.45
N LYS A 251 17.92 -10.11 0.12
CA LYS A 251 18.97 -10.60 -0.80
C LYS A 251 20.33 -9.96 -0.50
N ASN A 252 20.39 -8.63 -0.37
CA ASN A 252 21.65 -7.94 -0.09
C ASN A 252 22.21 -8.27 1.29
N ARG A 253 21.34 -8.40 2.30
CA ARG A 253 21.74 -8.85 3.63
C ARG A 253 22.30 -10.26 3.59
N THR A 254 21.66 -11.20 2.89
CA THR A 254 22.14 -12.58 2.74
C THR A 254 23.48 -12.63 2.02
N ILE A 255 23.70 -11.84 0.97
CA ILE A 255 25.01 -11.72 0.30
C ILE A 255 26.09 -11.25 1.28
N ARG A 256 25.80 -10.23 2.09
CA ARG A 256 26.74 -9.68 3.08
C ARG A 256 27.05 -10.69 4.20
N SER A 257 26.05 -11.45 4.66
CA SER A 257 26.21 -12.36 5.80
C SER A 257 26.73 -13.75 5.44
N LYS A 258 26.31 -14.30 4.29
CA LYS A 258 26.58 -15.70 3.88
C LYS A 258 27.40 -15.82 2.58
N GLY A 259 27.78 -14.69 1.98
CA GLY A 259 28.48 -14.68 0.70
C GLY A 259 27.56 -14.91 -0.51
N ARG A 260 28.15 -14.88 -1.71
CA ARG A 260 27.43 -14.93 -2.99
C ARG A 260 26.95 -16.33 -3.40
N LEU A 261 27.47 -17.38 -2.78
CA LEU A 261 27.14 -18.78 -3.08
C LEU A 261 26.42 -19.38 -1.86
N SER A 262 25.09 -19.25 -1.81
CA SER A 262 24.26 -19.86 -0.76
C SER A 262 22.94 -20.40 -1.30
N LEU A 263 22.47 -21.51 -0.72
CA LEU A 263 21.16 -22.12 -1.03
C LEU A 263 20.00 -21.17 -0.72
N ASP A 264 20.17 -20.28 0.26
CA ASP A 264 19.19 -19.26 0.61
C ASP A 264 19.00 -18.25 -0.54
N LEU A 265 20.10 -17.83 -1.17
CA LEU A 265 20.04 -16.92 -2.33
C LEU A 265 19.37 -17.59 -3.52
N LEU A 266 19.61 -18.89 -3.75
CA LEU A 266 18.91 -19.65 -4.79
C LEU A 266 17.41 -19.70 -4.51
N THR A 267 17.03 -19.99 -3.27
CA THR A 267 15.61 -20.05 -2.84
C THR A 267 14.92 -18.69 -3.02
N GLN A 268 15.57 -17.61 -2.59
CA GLN A 268 15.08 -16.24 -2.79
C GLN A 268 14.96 -15.89 -4.27
N TRP A 269 15.95 -16.25 -5.10
CA TRP A 269 15.91 -16.01 -6.53
C TRP A 269 14.74 -16.73 -7.21
N VAL A 270 14.51 -18.01 -6.88
CA VAL A 270 13.35 -18.76 -7.39
C VAL A 270 12.05 -18.10 -6.95
N LYS A 271 11.93 -17.70 -5.67
CA LYS A 271 10.77 -17.00 -5.12
C LYS A 271 10.47 -15.72 -5.91
N SER A 272 11.46 -14.85 -6.08
CA SER A 272 11.31 -13.59 -6.83
C SER A 272 10.93 -13.83 -8.30
N LYS A 273 11.48 -14.86 -8.95
CA LYS A 273 11.10 -15.22 -10.33
C LYS A 273 9.64 -15.69 -10.45
N VAL A 274 9.16 -16.44 -9.46
CA VAL A 274 7.75 -16.85 -9.41
C VAL A 274 6.85 -15.64 -9.16
N GLN A 275 7.21 -14.75 -8.23
CA GLN A 275 6.46 -13.52 -7.95
C GLN A 275 6.35 -12.63 -9.20
N GLN A 276 7.47 -12.38 -9.90
CA GLN A 276 7.51 -11.60 -11.14
C GLN A 276 6.63 -12.23 -12.22
N ARG A 277 6.65 -13.55 -12.35
CA ARG A 277 5.80 -14.27 -13.31
C ARG A 277 4.32 -14.09 -13.00
N TYR A 278 3.93 -14.16 -11.73
CA TYR A 278 2.53 -14.01 -11.34
C TYR A 278 2.04 -12.59 -11.59
N GLU A 279 2.83 -11.59 -11.19
CA GLU A 279 2.55 -10.18 -11.44
C GLU A 279 2.43 -9.90 -12.94
N HIS A 280 3.36 -10.38 -13.76
CA HIS A 280 3.30 -10.19 -15.21
C HIS A 280 2.04 -10.80 -15.84
N ILE A 281 1.65 -12.00 -15.42
CA ILE A 281 0.43 -12.66 -15.93
C ILE A 281 -0.82 -11.87 -15.52
N LEU A 282 -0.88 -11.38 -14.28
CA LEU A 282 -2.02 -10.61 -13.79
C LEU A 282 -2.12 -9.21 -14.40
N LEU A 283 -0.99 -8.57 -14.71
CA LEU A 283 -0.95 -7.24 -15.33
C LEU A 283 -1.09 -7.26 -16.85
N ALA A 284 -0.81 -8.39 -17.52
CA ALA A 284 -0.88 -8.50 -18.98
C ALA A 284 -2.21 -8.02 -19.60
N PRO A 285 -3.40 -8.34 -19.03
CA PRO A 285 -4.68 -7.84 -19.56
C PRO A 285 -4.88 -6.32 -19.47
N LEU A 286 -4.08 -5.64 -18.64
CA LEU A 286 -4.21 -4.21 -18.30
C LEU A 286 -3.15 -3.34 -18.97
N LYS A 287 -2.31 -3.92 -19.85
CA LYS A 287 -1.18 -3.23 -20.49
C LYS A 287 -1.58 -1.89 -21.14
N ASP A 288 -2.71 -1.89 -21.85
CA ASP A 288 -3.19 -0.67 -22.53
C ASP A 288 -3.86 0.32 -21.56
N ASP A 289 -4.53 -0.19 -20.52
CA ASP A 289 -5.19 0.64 -19.51
C ASP A 289 -4.17 1.38 -18.63
N PHE A 290 -3.05 0.73 -18.31
CA PHE A 290 -1.99 1.31 -17.48
C PHE A 290 -0.89 2.01 -18.28
N ARG A 291 -1.09 2.21 -19.58
CA ARG A 291 -0.17 2.99 -20.41
C ARG A 291 0.00 4.41 -19.84
N GLY A 292 1.24 4.81 -19.59
CA GLY A 292 1.60 6.08 -18.95
C GLY A 292 1.53 6.06 -17.42
N LEU A 293 0.96 5.01 -16.84
CA LEU A 293 0.89 4.75 -15.40
C LEU A 293 1.67 3.49 -15.04
N GLU A 294 2.72 3.13 -15.79
CA GLU A 294 3.48 1.91 -15.51
C GLU A 294 4.27 2.05 -14.20
N GLU A 295 4.28 0.99 -13.39
CA GLU A 295 5.17 0.88 -12.23
C GLU A 295 6.59 0.52 -12.66
N PRO A 296 7.61 0.81 -11.83
CA PRO A 296 8.98 0.33 -12.05
C PRO A 296 8.99 -1.20 -12.23
N HIS A 297 9.75 -1.69 -13.21
CA HIS A 297 9.88 -3.13 -13.42
C HIS A 297 10.75 -3.79 -12.34
N ASP A 298 11.64 -3.02 -11.75
CA ASP A 298 12.48 -3.44 -10.64
C ASP A 298 12.57 -2.33 -9.59
N VAL A 299 12.49 -2.70 -8.30
CA VAL A 299 12.66 -1.76 -7.19
C VAL A 299 14.01 -1.03 -7.23
N ARG A 300 15.01 -1.63 -7.88
CA ARG A 300 16.31 -0.98 -8.10
C ARG A 300 16.21 0.35 -8.83
N GLU A 301 15.27 0.51 -9.77
CA GLU A 301 15.06 1.80 -10.45
C GLU A 301 14.69 2.90 -9.46
N VAL A 302 13.84 2.57 -8.47
CA VAL A 302 13.45 3.48 -7.39
C VAL A 302 14.63 3.74 -6.46
N LEU A 303 15.36 2.70 -6.06
CA LEU A 303 16.48 2.83 -5.13
C LEU A 303 17.65 3.62 -5.72
N GLU A 304 17.99 3.38 -6.99
CA GLU A 304 19.03 4.11 -7.74
C GLU A 304 18.64 5.59 -7.88
N ALA A 305 17.37 5.91 -8.14
CA ALA A 305 16.90 7.28 -8.17
C ALA A 305 17.07 8.00 -6.81
N SER A 306 16.89 7.28 -5.70
CA SER A 306 17.05 7.84 -4.36
C SER A 306 18.51 8.00 -3.91
N GLU A 307 19.46 7.29 -4.54
CA GLU A 307 20.82 7.07 -4.01
C GLU A 307 21.60 8.37 -3.75
N ARG A 308 21.43 9.38 -4.61
CA ARG A 308 22.09 10.70 -4.45
C ARG A 308 21.69 11.42 -3.15
N TYR A 309 20.48 11.16 -2.64
CA TYR A 309 19.92 11.83 -1.48
C TYR A 309 19.94 10.93 -0.24
N LEU A 310 19.56 9.66 -0.43
CA LEU A 310 19.43 8.66 0.62
C LEU A 310 20.04 7.34 0.10
N PRO A 311 21.35 7.11 0.30
CA PRO A 311 22.00 5.88 -0.11
C PRO A 311 21.34 4.67 0.57
N PRO A 312 20.76 3.71 -0.17
CA PRO A 312 19.97 2.62 0.41
C PRO A 312 20.80 1.62 1.22
N GLN A 313 22.13 1.73 1.17
CA GLN A 313 23.05 0.95 1.98
C GLN A 313 23.14 1.46 3.44
N GLY A 314 22.84 2.74 3.67
CA GLY A 314 22.86 3.39 4.99
C GLY A 314 21.49 3.89 5.46
N CYS A 315 20.61 4.28 4.54
CA CYS A 315 19.24 4.69 4.80
C CYS A 315 18.29 3.53 4.49
N ILE A 316 17.69 2.92 5.52
CA ILE A 316 16.81 1.75 5.38
C ILE A 316 15.39 2.14 5.77
N GLY A 317 14.39 1.72 5.03
CA GLY A 317 12.98 2.02 5.30
C GLY A 317 12.30 2.71 4.14
N GLU A 318 11.09 3.20 4.34
CA GLU A 318 10.27 3.76 3.25
C GLU A 318 10.81 5.07 2.72
N MET A 319 11.66 5.79 3.46
CA MET A 319 12.22 7.06 3.01
C MET A 319 12.98 6.96 1.67
N VAL A 320 13.66 5.84 1.41
CA VAL A 320 14.34 5.62 0.11
C VAL A 320 13.32 5.36 -0.99
N LEU A 321 12.21 4.68 -0.68
CA LEU A 321 11.14 4.42 -1.62
C LEU A 321 10.38 5.71 -1.94
N SER A 322 9.92 6.47 -0.94
CA SER A 322 9.22 7.75 -1.16
C SER A 322 10.06 8.73 -1.97
N THR A 323 11.34 8.86 -1.66
CA THR A 323 12.27 9.75 -2.39
C THR A 323 12.49 9.28 -3.82
N GLY A 324 12.84 8.01 -4.00
CA GLY A 324 13.08 7.43 -5.33
C GLY A 324 11.82 7.42 -6.20
N LYS A 325 10.67 7.11 -5.60
CA LYS A 325 9.38 7.03 -6.30
C LYS A 325 8.90 8.40 -6.73
N THR A 326 9.17 9.44 -5.93
CA THR A 326 8.94 10.84 -6.32
C THR A 326 9.69 11.18 -7.62
N ILE A 327 10.96 10.78 -7.72
CA ILE A 327 11.79 11.02 -8.91
C ILE A 327 11.30 10.17 -10.10
N TYR A 328 10.93 8.91 -9.85
CA TYR A 328 10.32 8.06 -10.87
C TYR A 328 9.04 8.71 -11.45
N LEU A 329 8.13 9.16 -10.59
CA LEU A 329 6.86 9.80 -10.98
C LEU A 329 7.09 11.10 -11.76
N TYR A 330 8.11 11.89 -11.40
CA TYR A 330 8.55 13.04 -12.20
C TYR A 330 8.89 12.62 -13.65
N HIS A 331 9.67 11.56 -13.84
CA HIS A 331 9.99 11.05 -15.18
C HIS A 331 8.79 10.46 -15.92
N LYS A 332 7.73 10.05 -15.21
CA LYS A 332 6.44 9.64 -15.80
C LYS A 332 5.52 10.83 -16.13
N GLY A 333 5.95 12.05 -15.83
CA GLY A 333 5.22 13.28 -16.13
C GLY A 333 4.15 13.63 -15.10
N ALA A 334 4.32 13.22 -13.84
CA ALA A 334 3.49 13.72 -12.73
C ALA A 334 3.60 15.25 -12.60
N ASP A 335 2.53 15.88 -12.15
CA ASP A 335 2.40 17.34 -12.00
C ASP A 335 2.72 17.81 -10.58
N GLY A 336 2.81 16.88 -9.63
CA GLY A 336 3.19 17.11 -8.24
C GLY A 336 3.21 15.81 -7.46
N VAL A 337 3.77 15.84 -6.25
CA VAL A 337 3.76 14.69 -5.33
C VAL A 337 3.28 15.10 -3.95
N ILE A 338 2.42 14.28 -3.38
CA ILE A 338 1.98 14.33 -1.99
C ILE A 338 2.64 13.17 -1.24
N ASP A 339 3.35 13.47 -0.14
CA ASP A 339 3.77 12.46 0.84
C ASP A 339 2.76 12.43 1.99
N ILE A 340 2.13 11.28 2.21
CA ILE A 340 1.24 11.04 3.34
C ILE A 340 2.05 10.36 4.45
N SER A 341 2.20 11.04 5.57
CA SER A 341 2.93 10.51 6.73
C SER A 341 2.17 10.80 8.03
N PRO A 342 2.26 9.94 9.06
CA PRO A 342 1.75 10.30 10.36
C PRO A 342 2.66 11.31 11.06
N PHE A 343 2.10 12.12 11.96
CA PHE A 343 2.91 13.01 12.80
C PHE A 343 3.98 12.20 13.55
N THR A 344 5.18 12.78 13.69
CA THR A 344 6.41 12.12 14.20
C THR A 344 6.96 10.95 13.37
N CYS A 345 6.45 10.71 12.15
CA CYS A 345 7.02 9.69 11.28
C CYS A 345 8.45 10.04 10.89
N MET A 346 9.42 9.23 11.33
CA MET A 346 10.83 9.41 10.97
C MET A 346 11.03 9.38 9.45
N ASN A 347 10.36 8.48 8.72
CA ASN A 347 10.47 8.41 7.25
C ASN A 347 9.99 9.73 6.61
N GLY A 348 8.82 10.22 7.04
CA GLY A 348 8.24 11.47 6.54
C GLY A 348 9.12 12.69 6.83
N ILE A 349 9.66 12.81 8.05
CA ILE A 349 10.53 13.93 8.45
C ILE A 349 11.82 13.95 7.63
N VAL A 350 12.44 12.78 7.43
CA VAL A 350 13.66 12.68 6.61
C VAL A 350 13.37 13.04 5.14
N CYS A 351 12.27 12.53 4.59
CA CYS A 351 11.84 12.85 3.22
C CYS A 351 11.55 14.35 3.06
N GLU A 352 10.82 14.96 4.00
CA GLU A 352 10.49 16.39 3.97
C GLU A 352 11.74 17.28 3.97
N ALA A 353 12.76 16.93 4.75
CA ALA A 353 14.03 17.65 4.76
C ALA A 353 14.76 17.60 3.40
N ILE A 354 14.52 16.55 2.61
CA ILE A 354 15.20 16.26 1.35
C ILE A 354 14.42 16.77 0.13
N TYR A 355 13.09 16.83 0.23
CA TYR A 355 12.22 17.23 -0.87
C TYR A 355 12.54 18.59 -1.50
N PRO A 356 13.02 19.63 -0.79
CA PRO A 356 13.47 20.86 -1.45
C PRO A 356 14.60 20.61 -2.47
N ALA A 357 15.53 19.70 -2.18
CA ALA A 357 16.60 19.35 -3.12
C ALA A 357 16.07 18.53 -4.29
N VAL A 358 15.22 17.54 -4.02
CA VAL A 358 14.57 16.71 -5.06
C VAL A 358 13.70 17.56 -5.99
N SER A 359 12.91 18.48 -5.43
CA SER A 359 12.06 19.41 -6.19
C SER A 359 12.88 20.25 -7.15
N ARG A 360 14.00 20.84 -6.71
CA ARG A 360 14.90 21.62 -7.59
C ARG A 360 15.44 20.78 -8.75
N ASP A 361 15.85 19.54 -8.47
CA ASP A 361 16.39 18.64 -9.49
C ASP A 361 15.30 18.06 -10.41
N CYS A 362 14.03 18.12 -9.99
CA CYS A 362 12.83 17.75 -10.76
C CYS A 362 12.13 19.00 -11.36
N ASP A 363 12.90 19.99 -11.82
CA ASP A 363 12.41 21.23 -12.45
C ASP A 363 11.47 22.10 -11.59
N GLY A 364 11.60 22.01 -10.28
CA GLY A 364 10.71 22.68 -9.32
C GLY A 364 9.32 22.07 -9.28
N MET A 365 9.19 20.75 -9.47
CA MET A 365 7.93 20.03 -9.26
C MET A 365 7.47 20.22 -7.80
N PRO A 366 6.21 20.60 -7.56
CA PRO A 366 5.72 20.77 -6.20
C PRO A 366 5.66 19.42 -5.48
N ILE A 367 6.28 19.37 -4.30
CA ILE A 367 6.25 18.20 -3.41
C ILE A 367 5.78 18.69 -2.04
N ARG A 368 4.76 18.06 -1.48
CA ARG A 368 4.17 18.46 -0.19
C ARG A 368 3.95 17.27 0.72
N THR A 369 4.46 17.36 1.94
CA THR A 369 4.16 16.39 3.00
C THR A 369 2.89 16.81 3.75
N PHE A 370 1.96 15.88 3.94
CA PHE A 370 0.77 16.04 4.77
C PHE A 370 0.90 15.12 5.99
N TYR A 371 0.98 15.72 7.17
CA TYR A 371 1.08 14.98 8.43
C TYR A 371 -0.26 14.75 9.09
N PHE A 372 -0.58 13.49 9.37
CA PHE A 372 -1.83 13.12 10.03
C PHE A 372 -1.61 12.68 11.48
N ASP A 373 -2.38 13.27 12.39
CA ASP A 373 -2.41 12.94 13.82
C ASP A 373 -3.84 12.66 14.34
N GLY A 374 -4.84 12.70 13.45
CA GLY A 374 -6.25 12.52 13.77
C GLY A 374 -6.98 13.78 14.25
N THR A 375 -6.41 14.97 14.09
CA THR A 375 -7.02 16.25 14.52
C THR A 375 -7.06 17.34 13.44
N GLN A 376 -6.81 17.02 12.17
CA GLN A 376 -6.71 18.04 11.11
C GLN A 376 -8.02 18.83 10.88
N THR A 377 -7.90 20.16 10.77
CA THR A 377 -9.05 21.06 10.61
C THR A 377 -9.09 21.89 9.30
N ASN A 378 -8.15 21.76 8.36
CA ASN A 378 -8.13 22.61 7.14
C ASN A 378 -7.57 21.93 5.85
N LEU A 379 -7.66 20.60 5.74
CA LEU A 379 -7.03 19.83 4.66
C LEU A 379 -7.41 20.28 3.24
N ASP A 380 -8.69 20.61 2.98
CA ASP A 380 -9.17 20.97 1.64
C ASP A 380 -8.48 22.23 1.09
N ARG A 381 -8.25 23.24 1.93
CA ARG A 381 -7.57 24.48 1.55
C ARG A 381 -6.11 24.23 1.18
N ASP A 382 -5.43 23.40 1.95
CA ASP A 382 -4.02 23.07 1.70
C ASP A 382 -3.86 22.27 0.40
N ILE A 383 -4.80 21.36 0.11
CA ILE A 383 -4.84 20.63 -1.16
C ILE A 383 -5.12 21.59 -2.32
N GLU A 384 -6.05 22.54 -2.17
CA GLU A 384 -6.36 23.52 -3.21
C GLU A 384 -5.13 24.36 -3.59
N ILE A 385 -4.43 24.89 -2.59
CA ILE A 385 -3.17 25.63 -2.80
C ILE A 385 -2.12 24.76 -3.49
N PHE A 386 -1.98 23.51 -3.06
CA PHE A 386 -1.04 22.57 -3.68
C PHE A 386 -1.39 22.28 -5.15
N LEU A 387 -2.67 22.08 -5.46
CA LEU A 387 -3.13 21.83 -6.83
C LEU A 387 -2.93 23.03 -7.74
N ASP A 388 -3.04 24.26 -7.24
CA ASP A 388 -2.71 25.45 -8.01
C ASP A 388 -1.22 25.53 -8.37
N LEU A 389 -0.34 25.15 -7.44
CA LEU A 389 1.09 25.01 -7.72
C LEU A 389 1.35 23.91 -8.76
N ALA A 390 0.65 22.78 -8.67
CA ALA A 390 0.74 21.67 -9.62
C ALA A 390 0.26 22.09 -11.02
N ARG A 391 -0.84 22.83 -11.14
CA ARG A 391 -1.32 23.40 -12.41
C ARG A 391 -0.32 24.39 -13.02
N ALA A 392 0.27 25.24 -12.19
CA ALA A 392 1.30 26.17 -12.64
C ALA A 392 2.55 25.43 -13.15
N TYR A 393 2.98 24.38 -12.45
CA TYR A 393 4.06 23.50 -12.88
C TYR A 393 3.73 22.76 -14.19
N GLN A 394 2.53 22.18 -14.30
CA GLN A 394 2.07 21.44 -15.47
C GLN A 394 2.20 22.24 -16.78
N ARG A 395 1.97 23.56 -16.74
CA ARG A 395 2.11 24.45 -17.92
C ARG A 395 3.56 24.62 -18.40
N ARG A 396 4.55 24.38 -17.53
CA ARG A 396 5.98 24.59 -17.80
C ARG A 396 6.83 23.33 -17.68
N LYS A 397 6.24 22.18 -17.35
CA LYS A 397 6.98 20.94 -17.08
C LYS A 397 7.69 20.45 -18.33
N LYS A 398 8.87 19.85 -18.14
CA LYS A 398 9.67 19.30 -19.24
C LYS A 398 9.32 17.86 -19.58
N GLN A 399 8.85 17.10 -18.59
CA GLN A 399 8.46 15.69 -18.77
C GLN A 399 6.97 15.62 -19.15
N PRO A 400 6.63 15.31 -20.42
CA PRO A 400 5.24 15.20 -20.83
C PRO A 400 4.61 13.95 -20.22
N ARG A 401 3.37 14.09 -19.77
CA ARG A 401 2.56 12.94 -19.34
C ARG A 401 2.15 12.12 -20.56
N VAL A 402 2.25 10.80 -20.46
CA VAL A 402 1.64 9.87 -21.40
C VAL A 402 0.23 9.52 -20.92
N TYR A 403 -0.77 9.69 -21.79
CA TYR A 403 -2.15 9.32 -21.49
C TYR A 403 -2.46 7.90 -22.02
N SER A 404 -3.29 7.17 -21.27
CA SER A 404 -3.83 5.87 -21.71
C SER A 404 -4.82 6.04 -22.86
N GLN A 405 -5.13 4.95 -23.57
CA GLN A 405 -6.06 4.94 -24.73
C GLN A 405 -7.45 5.52 -24.45
N GLN A 406 -7.91 5.49 -23.19
CA GLN A 406 -9.22 6.01 -22.79
C GLN A 406 -9.39 7.53 -22.99
N PHE A 407 -8.29 8.28 -23.19
CA PHE A 407 -8.30 9.72 -23.45
C PHE A 407 -8.26 10.07 -24.95
N ASP A 408 -8.36 9.08 -25.84
CA ASP A 408 -8.29 9.28 -27.30
C ASP A 408 -9.68 9.44 -27.95
N HIS A 409 -10.77 9.37 -27.18
CA HIS A 409 -12.16 9.38 -27.65
C HIS A 409 -12.99 10.52 -27.09
#